data_AF-G3T8P2-F1
#
_entry.id   AF-G3T8P2-F1
#
_cell.length_a   1.000
_cell.length_b   1.000
_cell.length_c   1.000
_cell.angle_alpha   90.00
_cell.angle_beta   90.00
_cell.angle_gamma   90.00
#
_symmetry.space_group_name_H-M   'P 1'
#
loop_
_entity.id
_entity.type
_entity.pdbx_description
1 polymer ?
#
loop_
_entity_poly.entity_id
_entity_poly.type
_entity_poly.pdbx_seq_one_letter_code
_entity_poly.pdbx_strand_id
1 'polypeptide(L)'
;MAASRDAEIRKDVQTYYGQVLKKSADLRTNACLTAARPVPRHILEALQNVHEEVALRYYGCGLVFPERLENCWILDLGSGSGRDCYALSQLVGEKGCVTGIDMTEGQVEVAKKYIDYHMEKYGFQAPNVTFIHGYIEKLEKAGIRNESYDIVISNCVLNLVPDKQQVLQEVYRVLKHGGELYFSDVYASLELPEEIRKHKVLWGECLGGALYWKDLAILAQKIGFCFPRLVTANLIIVKSPERYLMACDCRFVSATFRLFKLPKTGPAKRCQVIYNGGITGYEKELVFDANFTFKEGDIVEVDEETAAILKNSRFVIAFMVSPFDIML
;
A
#
# COMPACT_ATOMS: atom_id res chain seq x y z
N MET A 1 -26.88 16.76 0.01
CA MET A 1 -27.08 15.55 0.84
C MET A 1 -25.84 14.64 0.89
N ALA A 2 -25.18 14.30 -0.21
CA ALA A 2 -23.96 13.47 -0.21
C ALA A 2 -22.79 14.03 0.62
N ALA A 3 -22.48 15.32 0.50
CA ALA A 3 -21.39 15.97 1.25
C ALA A 3 -21.56 15.90 2.79
N SER A 4 -22.81 15.82 3.29
CA SER A 4 -23.10 15.67 4.71
C SER A 4 -22.77 14.26 5.22
N ARG A 5 -22.95 13.24 4.37
CA ARG A 5 -22.70 11.84 4.70
C ARG A 5 -21.22 11.51 4.69
N ASP A 6 -20.46 12.05 3.75
CA ASP A 6 -19.00 11.86 3.70
C ASP A 6 -18.30 12.48 4.91
N ALA A 7 -18.78 13.63 5.37
CA ALA A 7 -18.28 14.27 6.59
C ALA A 7 -18.58 13.41 7.83
N GLU A 8 -19.76 12.78 7.89
CA GLU A 8 -20.12 11.85 8.97
C GLU A 8 -19.23 10.60 8.95
N ILE A 9 -19.00 9.97 7.80
CA ILE A 9 -18.10 8.82 7.66
C ILE A 9 -16.69 9.18 8.17
N ARG A 10 -16.13 10.33 7.74
CA ARG A 10 -14.81 10.77 8.20
C ARG A 10 -14.76 10.93 9.72
N LYS A 11 -15.78 11.55 10.31
CA LYS A 11 -15.88 11.73 11.76
C LYS A 11 -15.99 10.39 12.49
N ASP A 12 -16.77 9.45 11.97
CA ASP A 12 -16.93 8.12 12.55
C ASP A 12 -15.61 7.34 12.53
N VAL A 13 -14.88 7.37 11.41
CA VAL A 13 -13.55 6.73 11.29
C VAL A 13 -12.54 7.40 12.22
N GLN A 14 -12.48 8.74 12.25
CA GLN A 14 -11.61 9.49 13.18
C GLN A 14 -11.89 9.13 14.64
N THR A 15 -13.17 9.02 15.01
CA THR A 15 -13.57 8.66 16.38
C THR A 15 -13.16 7.22 16.68
N TYR A 16 -13.39 6.29 15.75
CA TYR A 16 -13.08 4.88 15.95
C TYR A 16 -11.56 4.65 16.13
N TYR A 17 -10.73 5.15 15.22
CA TYR A 17 -9.26 4.97 15.30
C TYR A 17 -8.56 5.93 16.29
N GLY A 18 -9.16 7.07 16.60
CA GLY A 18 -8.61 8.05 17.53
C GLY A 18 -8.99 7.84 19.00
N GLN A 19 -10.15 7.21 19.27
CA GLN A 19 -10.70 7.12 20.63
C GLN A 19 -11.14 5.71 21.05
N VAL A 20 -11.64 4.91 20.11
CA VAL A 20 -12.22 3.58 20.42
C VAL A 20 -11.15 2.50 20.42
N LEU A 21 -10.33 2.43 19.37
CA LEU A 21 -9.21 1.51 19.27
C LEU A 21 -8.06 1.96 20.18
N LYS A 22 -7.68 1.10 21.13
CA LYS A 22 -6.52 1.34 22.02
C LYS A 22 -5.38 0.36 21.79
N LYS A 23 -5.67 -0.86 21.30
CA LYS A 23 -4.69 -1.90 20.94
C LYS A 23 -5.17 -2.72 19.75
N SER A 24 -4.25 -3.28 18.96
CA SER A 24 -4.59 -4.13 17.80
C SER A 24 -5.39 -5.40 18.16
N ALA A 25 -5.32 -5.84 19.43
CA ALA A 25 -6.12 -6.95 19.95
C ALA A 25 -7.61 -6.63 20.12
N ASP A 26 -8.01 -5.36 20.02
CA ASP A 26 -9.41 -4.94 20.13
C ASP A 26 -10.22 -5.18 18.84
N LEU A 27 -9.54 -5.55 17.74
CA LEU A 27 -10.16 -5.89 16.45
C LEU A 27 -10.93 -7.20 16.53
N ARG A 28 -12.16 -7.21 16.00
CA ARG A 28 -13.06 -8.39 16.09
C ARG A 28 -12.82 -9.42 14.99
N THR A 29 -11.99 -9.10 14.01
CA THR A 29 -11.68 -9.93 12.85
C THR A 29 -10.19 -10.31 12.80
N ASN A 30 -9.87 -11.42 12.11
CA ASN A 30 -8.47 -11.73 11.79
C ASN A 30 -7.98 -10.98 10.54
N ALA A 31 -8.75 -10.01 10.04
CA ALA A 31 -8.41 -9.20 8.87
C ALA A 31 -6.99 -8.62 8.98
N CYS A 32 -6.52 -8.41 10.22
CA CYS A 32 -5.29 -7.72 10.52
C CYS A 32 -4.12 -8.58 11.06
N LEU A 33 -4.20 -9.91 11.05
CA LEU A 33 -3.34 -10.73 11.94
C LEU A 33 -2.44 -11.79 11.31
N THR A 34 -2.14 -11.77 10.00
CA THR A 34 -1.10 -12.69 9.47
C THR A 34 -0.51 -12.26 8.13
N ALA A 35 0.82 -12.14 8.06
CA ALA A 35 1.52 -11.97 6.79
C ALA A 35 1.39 -13.25 5.94
N ALA A 36 1.04 -13.10 4.66
CA ALA A 36 0.92 -14.23 3.73
C ALA A 36 2.25 -14.91 3.41
N ARG A 37 3.37 -14.21 3.63
CA ARG A 37 4.73 -14.64 3.29
C ARG A 37 5.68 -14.38 4.46
N PRO A 38 6.79 -15.15 4.56
CA PRO A 38 7.88 -14.82 5.47
C PRO A 38 8.38 -13.40 5.22
N VAL A 39 8.54 -12.63 6.29
CA VAL A 39 9.03 -11.24 6.20
C VAL A 39 10.55 -11.27 6.10
N PRO A 40 11.17 -10.61 5.10
CA PRO A 40 12.61 -10.48 5.00
C PRO A 40 13.25 -9.94 6.29
N ARG A 41 14.43 -10.46 6.61
CA ARG A 41 15.16 -10.12 7.85
C ARG A 41 15.41 -8.61 8.00
N HIS A 42 15.81 -7.94 6.92
CA HIS A 42 16.09 -6.50 6.95
C HIS A 42 14.85 -5.65 7.30
N ILE A 43 13.64 -6.10 6.91
CA ILE A 43 12.38 -5.43 7.26
C ILE A 43 12.06 -5.65 8.74
N LEU A 44 12.27 -6.87 9.24
CA LEU A 44 12.08 -7.17 10.67
C LEU A 44 13.03 -6.35 11.55
N GLU A 45 14.29 -6.24 11.15
CA GLU A 45 15.28 -5.40 11.84
C GLU A 45 14.89 -3.92 11.81
N ALA A 46 14.40 -3.42 10.68
CA ALA A 46 13.92 -2.03 10.58
C ALA A 46 12.71 -1.77 11.51
N LEU A 47 11.74 -2.69 11.56
CA LEU A 47 10.59 -2.59 12.46
C LEU A 47 10.99 -2.64 13.94
N GLN A 48 12.02 -3.41 14.30
CA GLN A 48 12.55 -3.49 15.67
C GLN A 48 13.24 -2.19 16.13
N ASN A 49 13.72 -1.37 15.20
CA ASN A 49 14.34 -0.09 15.53
C ASN A 49 13.33 1.04 15.73
N VAL A 50 12.05 0.82 15.43
CA VAL A 50 11.01 1.82 15.62
C VAL A 50 10.74 2.01 17.11
N HIS A 51 10.63 3.27 17.54
CA HIS A 51 10.33 3.62 18.93
C HIS A 51 9.04 2.93 19.43
N GLU A 52 9.06 2.41 20.67
CA GLU A 52 7.96 1.61 21.22
C GLU A 52 6.61 2.35 21.23
N GLU A 53 6.57 3.64 21.59
CA GLU A 53 5.32 4.42 21.59
C GLU A 53 4.72 4.52 20.18
N VAL A 54 5.57 4.63 19.15
CA VAL A 54 5.13 4.64 17.76
C VAL A 54 4.58 3.28 17.37
N ALA A 55 5.30 2.20 17.67
CA ALA A 55 4.91 0.84 17.32
C ALA A 55 3.62 0.37 18.00
N LEU A 56 3.37 0.77 19.26
CA LEU A 56 2.21 0.36 20.04
C LEU A 56 0.87 0.91 19.52
N ARG A 57 0.90 1.99 18.75
CA ARG A 57 -0.32 2.65 18.21
C ARG A 57 -0.64 2.27 16.76
N TYR A 58 -0.22 1.07 16.34
CA TYR A 58 -0.41 0.58 14.98
C TYR A 58 -1.66 -0.30 14.81
N TYR A 59 -2.42 -0.04 13.75
CA TYR A 59 -3.69 -0.70 13.45
C TYR A 59 -3.79 -1.28 12.02
N GLY A 60 -2.68 -1.46 11.32
CA GLY A 60 -2.67 -1.96 9.93
C GLY A 60 -2.93 -3.47 9.83
N CYS A 61 -3.35 -3.92 8.64
CA CYS A 61 -3.75 -5.29 8.39
C CYS A 61 -2.64 -6.23 7.89
N GLY A 62 -1.52 -5.67 7.44
CA GLY A 62 -0.41 -6.41 6.86
C GLY A 62 0.90 -5.62 6.89
N LEU A 63 1.87 -6.03 6.06
CA LEU A 63 3.10 -5.28 5.81
C LEU A 63 3.12 -4.88 4.34
N VAL A 64 3.09 -3.57 4.09
CA VAL A 64 3.11 -2.99 2.74
C VAL A 64 4.50 -2.46 2.40
N PHE A 65 5.48 -3.36 2.43
CA PHE A 65 6.89 -3.06 2.16
C PHE A 65 7.25 -3.67 0.80
N PRO A 66 7.17 -2.90 -0.30
CA PRO A 66 7.57 -3.40 -1.60
C PRO A 66 9.09 -3.58 -1.67
N GLU A 67 9.53 -4.29 -2.70
CA GLU A 67 10.95 -4.53 -2.94
C GLU A 67 11.62 -3.29 -3.55
N ARG A 68 12.96 -3.26 -3.54
CA ARG A 68 13.79 -2.21 -4.15
C ARG A 68 13.44 -0.81 -3.62
N LEU A 69 13.78 -0.54 -2.36
CA LEU A 69 13.41 0.68 -1.64
C LEU A 69 14.51 1.75 -1.64
N GLU A 70 15.75 1.37 -1.88
CA GLU A 70 16.91 2.24 -1.67
C GLU A 70 16.79 3.52 -2.53
N ASN A 71 16.93 4.67 -1.87
CA ASN A 71 16.81 6.02 -2.43
C ASN A 71 15.42 6.39 -2.97
N CYS A 72 14.38 5.58 -2.71
CA CYS A 72 13.03 5.92 -3.14
C CYS A 72 12.40 7.03 -2.30
N TRP A 73 11.50 7.78 -2.92
CA TRP A 73 10.59 8.71 -2.26
C TRP A 73 9.24 8.03 -2.10
N ILE A 74 8.80 7.87 -0.84
CA ILE A 74 7.61 7.11 -0.47
C ILE A 74 6.57 8.01 0.18
N LEU A 75 5.31 7.87 -0.22
CA LEU A 75 4.16 8.45 0.45
C LEU A 75 3.34 7.35 1.12
N ASP A 76 3.10 7.47 2.42
CA ASP A 76 2.28 6.56 3.22
C ASP A 76 0.92 7.18 3.53
N LEU A 77 -0.14 6.55 3.02
CA LEU A 77 -1.52 7.01 3.15
C LEU A 77 -2.18 6.41 4.40
N GLY A 78 -2.48 7.27 5.37
CA GLY A 78 -2.98 6.88 6.69
C GLY A 78 -1.86 6.34 7.57
N SER A 79 -0.79 7.13 7.70
CA SER A 79 0.45 6.71 8.35
C SER A 79 0.33 6.45 9.85
N GLY A 80 -0.77 6.88 10.48
CA GLY A 80 -0.97 6.80 11.92
C GLY A 80 0.19 7.45 12.69
N SER A 81 0.68 6.75 13.70
CA SER A 81 1.86 7.15 14.51
C SER A 81 3.19 7.07 13.75
N GLY A 82 3.21 6.57 12.51
CA GLY A 82 4.38 6.54 11.65
C GLY A 82 5.22 5.27 11.71
N ARG A 83 4.72 4.14 12.25
CA ARG A 83 5.50 2.89 12.35
C ARG A 83 6.11 2.47 11.01
N ASP A 84 5.27 2.34 9.98
CA ASP A 84 5.71 1.90 8.67
C ASP A 84 6.60 2.98 8.02
N CYS A 85 6.25 4.27 8.20
CA CYS A 85 7.08 5.39 7.77
C CYS A 85 8.51 5.34 8.32
N TYR A 86 8.69 5.08 9.61
CA TYR A 86 10.01 5.05 10.25
C TYR A 86 10.83 3.84 9.85
N ALA A 87 10.21 2.66 9.71
CA ALA A 87 10.89 1.49 9.19
C ALA A 87 11.31 1.72 7.73
N LEU A 88 10.44 2.29 6.90
CA LEU A 88 10.76 2.65 5.51
C LEU A 88 11.84 3.72 5.43
N SER A 89 11.83 4.72 6.32
CA SER A 89 12.86 5.77 6.41
C SER A 89 14.25 5.15 6.57
N GLN A 90 14.39 4.08 7.37
CA GLN A 90 15.64 3.33 7.48
C GLN A 90 15.98 2.60 6.18
N LEU A 91 15.01 1.94 5.56
CA LEU A 91 15.21 1.08 4.38
C LEU A 91 15.50 1.87 3.09
N VAL A 92 14.91 3.06 2.93
CA VAL A 92 15.21 3.94 1.78
C VAL A 92 16.57 4.61 1.91
N GLY A 93 17.10 4.69 3.13
CA GLY A 93 18.39 5.32 3.44
C GLY A 93 18.35 6.85 3.40
N GLU A 94 19.50 7.47 3.71
CA GLU A 94 19.63 8.93 3.90
C GLU A 94 19.31 9.76 2.64
N LYS A 95 19.40 9.17 1.44
CA LYS A 95 19.06 9.83 0.17
C LYS A 95 17.60 9.61 -0.26
N GLY A 96 16.92 8.65 0.36
CA GLY A 96 15.48 8.44 0.17
C GLY A 96 14.68 9.39 1.05
N CYS A 97 13.35 9.38 0.88
CA CYS A 97 12.47 10.21 1.68
C CYS A 97 11.14 9.48 1.94
N VAL A 98 10.56 9.67 3.11
CA VAL A 98 9.24 9.13 3.44
C VAL A 98 8.33 10.25 3.95
N THR A 99 7.16 10.38 3.34
CA THR A 99 6.12 11.30 3.82
C THR A 99 4.93 10.49 4.30
N GLY A 100 4.53 10.68 5.56
CA GLY A 100 3.29 10.13 6.11
C GLY A 100 2.20 11.18 6.12
N ILE A 101 0.99 10.82 5.71
CA ILE A 101 -0.20 11.67 5.87
C ILE A 101 -1.26 10.92 6.67
N ASP A 102 -1.83 11.58 7.68
CA ASP A 102 -2.93 11.04 8.46
C ASP A 102 -3.95 12.13 8.81
N MET A 103 -5.22 11.75 8.95
CA MET A 103 -6.31 12.66 9.31
C MET A 103 -6.47 12.88 10.81
N THR A 104 -5.70 12.17 11.64
CA THR A 104 -5.79 12.18 13.09
C THR A 104 -4.64 12.97 13.69
N GLU A 105 -4.90 14.19 14.13
CA GLU A 105 -3.88 15.10 14.66
C GLU A 105 -3.01 14.47 15.76
N GLY A 106 -3.63 13.82 16.75
CA GLY A 106 -2.90 13.17 17.84
C GLY A 106 -1.99 12.02 17.40
N GLN A 107 -2.27 11.36 16.28
CA GLN A 107 -1.35 10.35 15.70
C GLN A 107 -0.15 11.03 15.02
N VAL A 108 -0.41 12.10 14.27
CA VAL A 108 0.62 12.91 13.61
C VAL A 108 1.55 13.57 14.63
N GLU A 109 1.04 14.04 15.76
CA GLU A 109 1.84 14.60 16.86
C GLU A 109 2.80 13.56 17.44
N VAL A 110 2.31 12.34 17.70
CA VAL A 110 3.16 11.21 18.15
C VAL A 110 4.22 10.90 17.10
N ALA A 111 3.83 10.85 15.83
CA ALA A 111 4.76 10.62 14.74
C ALA A 111 5.89 11.67 14.75
N LYS A 112 5.54 12.96 14.81
CA LYS A 112 6.52 14.07 14.83
C LYS A 112 7.43 14.07 16.06
N LYS A 113 6.90 13.69 17.23
CA LYS A 113 7.65 13.66 18.50
C LYS A 113 8.93 12.81 18.43
N TYR A 114 8.93 11.77 17.61
CA TYR A 114 10.02 10.79 17.56
C TYR A 114 10.96 10.92 16.35
N ILE A 115 10.90 12.03 15.61
CA ILE A 115 11.77 12.20 14.43
C ILE A 115 13.25 12.13 14.82
N ASP A 116 13.66 12.93 15.81
CA ASP A 116 15.07 13.01 16.24
C ASP A 116 15.58 11.67 16.77
N TYR A 117 14.76 10.95 17.53
CA TYR A 117 15.08 9.59 18.01
C TYR A 117 15.45 8.66 16.86
N HIS A 118 14.64 8.62 15.80
CA HIS A 118 14.89 7.72 14.68
C HIS A 118 16.08 8.19 13.84
N MET A 119 16.28 9.51 13.67
CA MET A 119 17.45 10.01 12.94
C MET A 119 18.76 9.66 13.67
N GLU A 120 18.80 9.81 15.00
CA GLU A 120 19.93 9.38 15.82
C GLU A 120 20.12 7.85 15.74
N LYS A 121 19.04 7.08 15.89
CA LYS A 121 19.06 5.61 15.82
C LYS A 121 19.61 5.10 14.48
N TYR A 122 19.33 5.80 13.38
CA TYR A 122 19.78 5.43 12.03
C TYR A 122 21.11 6.07 11.64
N GLY A 123 21.60 7.04 12.42
CA GLY A 123 22.83 7.78 12.13
C GLY A 123 22.69 8.77 10.97
N PHE A 124 21.49 9.29 10.71
CA PHE A 124 21.24 10.25 9.63
C PHE A 124 21.51 11.68 10.10
N GLN A 125 22.11 12.49 9.23
CA GLN A 125 22.47 13.86 9.56
C GLN A 125 21.27 14.82 9.51
N ALA A 126 20.24 14.46 8.76
CA ALA A 126 19.02 15.24 8.58
C ALA A 126 17.78 14.33 8.52
N PRO A 127 16.60 14.83 8.93
CA PRO A 127 15.35 14.12 8.76
C PRO A 127 15.06 13.75 7.31
N ASN A 128 14.92 12.45 7.04
CA ASN A 128 14.41 11.94 5.76
C ASN A 128 12.93 11.51 5.84
N VAL A 129 12.24 11.90 6.92
CA VAL A 129 10.82 11.62 7.14
C VAL A 129 10.05 12.91 7.43
N THR A 130 8.83 13.01 6.93
CA THR A 130 7.93 14.15 7.17
C THR A 130 6.51 13.65 7.45
N PHE A 131 5.80 14.28 8.38
CA PHE A 131 4.41 13.93 8.71
C PHE A 131 3.46 15.10 8.52
N ILE A 132 2.36 14.86 7.81
CA ILE A 132 1.35 15.85 7.44
C ILE A 132 0.00 15.47 8.04
N HIS A 133 -0.65 16.42 8.70
CA HIS A 133 -2.05 16.27 9.09
C HIS A 133 -2.93 16.68 7.90
N GLY A 134 -3.71 15.73 7.37
CA GLY A 134 -4.54 15.98 6.20
C GLY A 134 -5.38 14.79 5.77
N TYR A 135 -6.19 15.01 4.74
CA TYR A 135 -7.04 13.98 4.15
C TYR A 135 -6.40 13.39 2.91
N ILE A 136 -6.42 12.06 2.77
CA ILE A 136 -5.82 11.37 1.63
C ILE A 136 -6.58 11.61 0.32
N GLU A 137 -7.84 12.04 0.38
CA GLU A 137 -8.61 12.50 -0.80
C GLU A 137 -8.18 13.89 -1.30
N LYS A 138 -7.32 14.60 -0.56
CA LYS A 138 -6.97 16.01 -0.78
C LYS A 138 -5.46 16.25 -0.65
N LEU A 139 -4.64 15.36 -1.22
CA LEU A 139 -3.17 15.44 -1.15
C LEU A 139 -2.64 16.79 -1.68
N GLU A 140 -3.24 17.34 -2.73
CA GLU A 140 -2.85 18.66 -3.26
C GLU A 140 -2.99 19.77 -2.21
N LYS A 141 -4.11 19.78 -1.47
CA LYS A 141 -4.34 20.75 -0.39
C LYS A 141 -3.38 20.54 0.79
N ALA A 142 -2.89 19.32 0.97
CA ALA A 142 -1.87 18.99 1.95
C ALA A 142 -0.45 19.38 1.47
N GLY A 143 -0.31 20.01 0.31
CA GLY A 143 0.97 20.49 -0.24
C GLY A 143 1.74 19.43 -1.04
N ILE A 144 1.12 18.29 -1.34
CA ILE A 144 1.77 17.17 -2.02
C ILE A 144 1.76 17.39 -3.54
N ARG A 145 2.96 17.50 -4.10
CA ARG A 145 3.20 17.87 -5.50
C ARG A 145 2.93 16.71 -6.46
N ASN A 146 2.60 17.04 -7.70
CA ASN A 146 2.51 16.07 -8.78
C ASN A 146 3.85 15.36 -8.98
N GLU A 147 3.80 14.09 -9.37
CA GLU A 147 4.96 13.33 -9.88
C GLU A 147 6.20 13.40 -8.99
N SER A 148 6.00 13.30 -7.68
CA SER A 148 7.04 13.48 -6.67
C SER A 148 7.46 12.18 -5.98
N TYR A 149 6.63 11.14 -6.03
CA TYR A 149 6.89 9.86 -5.34
C TYR A 149 7.16 8.72 -6.31
N ASP A 150 8.13 7.88 -5.95
CA ASP A 150 8.39 6.61 -6.63
C ASP A 150 7.40 5.54 -6.18
N ILE A 151 6.98 5.60 -4.92
CA ILE A 151 6.09 4.60 -4.30
C ILE A 151 5.05 5.32 -3.46
N VAL A 152 3.78 4.94 -3.61
CA VAL A 152 2.72 5.25 -2.65
C VAL A 152 2.31 3.94 -2.00
N ILE A 153 2.24 3.92 -0.67
CA ILE A 153 1.75 2.76 0.08
C ILE A 153 0.46 3.10 0.85
N SER A 154 -0.32 2.07 1.12
CA SER A 154 -1.47 2.18 2.02
C SER A 154 -1.82 0.82 2.60
N ASN A 155 -2.24 0.80 3.86
CA ASN A 155 -2.57 -0.44 4.57
C ASN A 155 -3.92 -0.34 5.25
N CYS A 156 -4.96 -0.92 4.64
CA CYS A 156 -6.33 -0.95 5.13
C CYS A 156 -7.01 0.42 5.30
N VAL A 157 -6.59 1.44 4.53
CA VAL A 157 -7.14 2.80 4.64
C VAL A 157 -8.12 3.15 3.51
N LEU A 158 -7.96 2.58 2.29
CA LEU A 158 -8.83 2.95 1.17
C LEU A 158 -10.28 2.53 1.42
N ASN A 159 -10.52 1.43 2.12
CA ASN A 159 -11.86 1.02 2.50
C ASN A 159 -12.56 1.97 3.49
N LEU A 160 -11.80 2.79 4.21
CA LEU A 160 -12.34 3.76 5.15
C LEU A 160 -12.76 5.08 4.48
N VAL A 161 -12.31 5.33 3.25
CA VAL A 161 -12.68 6.55 2.52
C VAL A 161 -14.02 6.40 1.78
N PRO A 162 -14.83 7.48 1.75
CA PRO A 162 -16.09 7.47 1.01
C PRO A 162 -15.87 7.47 -0.51
N ASP A 163 -14.90 8.25 -1.00
CA ASP A 163 -14.59 8.36 -2.44
C ASP A 163 -13.22 7.78 -2.76
N LYS A 164 -13.21 6.48 -3.05
CA LYS A 164 -12.00 5.74 -3.44
C LYS A 164 -11.46 6.18 -4.78
N GLN A 165 -12.32 6.63 -5.70
CA GLN A 165 -11.90 7.10 -7.01
C GLN A 165 -11.06 8.38 -6.87
N GLN A 166 -11.51 9.31 -6.02
CA GLN A 166 -10.77 10.55 -5.73
C GLN A 166 -9.39 10.26 -5.12
N VAL A 167 -9.30 9.30 -4.18
CA VAL A 167 -7.99 8.89 -3.60
C VAL A 167 -7.08 8.33 -4.68
N LEU A 168 -7.56 7.40 -5.49
CA LEU A 168 -6.75 6.79 -6.55
C LEU A 168 -6.33 7.81 -7.63
N GLN A 169 -7.15 8.83 -7.90
CA GLN A 169 -6.78 9.95 -8.78
C GLN A 169 -5.64 10.79 -8.19
N GLU A 170 -5.71 11.12 -6.90
CA GLU A 170 -4.64 11.82 -6.19
C GLU A 170 -3.35 10.99 -6.15
N VAL A 171 -3.45 9.68 -5.89
CA VAL A 171 -2.31 8.76 -5.95
C VAL A 171 -1.66 8.79 -7.33
N TYR A 172 -2.46 8.67 -8.39
CA TYR A 172 -1.96 8.71 -9.76
C TYR A 172 -1.26 10.05 -10.08
N ARG A 173 -1.81 11.15 -9.58
CA ARG A 173 -1.24 12.50 -9.76
C ARG A 173 0.13 12.63 -9.09
N VAL A 174 0.28 12.14 -7.86
CA VAL A 174 1.53 12.32 -7.07
C VAL A 174 2.63 11.32 -7.45
N LEU A 175 2.27 10.18 -8.06
CA LEU A 175 3.25 9.22 -8.56
C LEU A 175 4.01 9.76 -9.77
N LYS A 176 5.33 9.53 -9.79
CA LYS A 176 6.16 9.69 -11.00
C LYS A 176 5.70 8.70 -12.08
N HIS A 177 6.05 8.97 -13.33
CA HIS A 177 6.01 7.93 -14.35
C HIS A 177 6.99 6.80 -13.98
N GLY A 178 6.54 5.55 -14.07
CA GLY A 178 7.24 4.38 -13.51
C GLY A 178 6.95 4.12 -12.04
N GLY A 179 6.25 5.03 -11.35
CA GLY A 179 5.92 4.91 -9.94
C GLY A 179 4.84 3.86 -9.67
N GLU A 180 4.78 3.41 -8.42
CA GLU A 180 3.96 2.29 -7.98
C GLU A 180 3.06 2.68 -6.81
N LEU A 181 1.77 2.33 -6.89
CA LEU A 181 0.91 2.15 -5.72
C LEU A 181 1.03 0.70 -5.25
N TYR A 182 1.57 0.48 -4.06
CA TYR A 182 1.69 -0.83 -3.41
C TYR A 182 0.88 -0.86 -2.12
N PHE A 183 -0.24 -1.57 -2.10
CA PHE A 183 -1.19 -1.42 -1.00
C PHE A 183 -1.91 -2.72 -0.67
N SER A 184 -2.31 -2.85 0.59
CA SER A 184 -3.11 -3.96 1.07
C SER A 184 -4.44 -3.45 1.60
N ASP A 185 -5.53 -4.11 1.20
CA ASP A 185 -6.87 -3.78 1.70
C ASP A 185 -7.78 -5.01 1.68
N VAL A 186 -8.99 -4.84 2.23
CA VAL A 186 -10.03 -5.87 2.23
C VAL A 186 -10.84 -5.84 0.94
N TYR A 187 -11.08 -7.00 0.34
CA TYR A 187 -11.91 -7.14 -0.85
C TYR A 187 -13.01 -8.16 -0.64
N ALA A 188 -14.17 -7.87 -1.21
CA ALA A 188 -15.34 -8.73 -1.21
C ALA A 188 -15.40 -9.58 -2.48
N SER A 189 -15.95 -10.79 -2.36
CA SER A 189 -16.20 -11.69 -3.50
C SER A 189 -17.35 -11.23 -4.40
N LEU A 190 -18.19 -10.31 -3.92
CA LEU A 190 -19.39 -9.79 -4.58
C LEU A 190 -19.64 -8.33 -4.16
N GLU A 191 -20.56 -7.65 -4.84
CA GLU A 191 -21.00 -6.32 -4.44
C GLU A 191 -21.74 -6.35 -3.10
N LEU A 192 -21.27 -5.56 -2.14
CA LEU A 192 -21.86 -5.53 -0.80
C LEU A 192 -23.28 -4.92 -0.81
N PRO A 193 -24.27 -5.57 -0.15
CA PRO A 193 -25.58 -5.00 0.13
C PRO A 193 -25.52 -3.67 0.87
N GLU A 194 -26.54 -2.84 0.71
CA GLU A 194 -26.56 -1.48 1.27
C GLU A 194 -26.56 -1.48 2.81
N GLU A 195 -27.15 -2.51 3.42
CA GLU A 195 -27.18 -2.74 4.86
C GLU A 195 -25.77 -2.88 5.44
N ILE A 196 -24.89 -3.62 4.74
CA ILE A 196 -23.48 -3.79 5.14
C ILE A 196 -22.72 -2.49 4.92
N ARG A 197 -22.93 -1.81 3.79
CA ARG A 197 -22.27 -0.52 3.49
C ARG A 197 -22.62 0.60 4.47
N LYS A 198 -23.80 0.54 5.09
CA LYS A 198 -24.27 1.53 6.08
C LYS A 198 -23.92 1.16 7.53
N HIS A 199 -23.43 -0.05 7.79
CA HIS A 199 -23.19 -0.51 9.15
C HIS A 199 -21.90 0.08 9.73
N LYS A 200 -22.01 0.99 10.71
CA LYS A 200 -20.88 1.76 11.25
C LYS A 200 -19.74 0.87 11.79
N VAL A 201 -20.07 -0.22 12.49
CA VAL A 201 -19.05 -1.14 13.03
C VAL A 201 -18.33 -1.88 11.91
N LEU A 202 -19.05 -2.36 10.89
CA LEU A 202 -18.43 -3.07 9.77
C LEU A 202 -17.57 -2.12 8.93
N TRP A 203 -17.99 -0.86 8.80
CA TRP A 203 -17.18 0.16 8.15
C TRP A 203 -15.87 0.41 8.89
N GLY A 204 -15.90 0.56 10.22
CA GLY A 204 -14.70 0.74 11.05
C GLY A 204 -13.73 -0.44 10.98
N GLU A 205 -14.24 -1.66 10.82
CA GLU A 205 -13.47 -2.90 10.61
C GLU A 205 -13.04 -3.12 9.14
N CYS A 206 -13.12 -2.08 8.29
CA CYS A 206 -12.78 -2.11 6.86
C CYS A 206 -13.62 -3.09 5.98
N LEU A 207 -14.69 -3.69 6.52
CA LEU A 207 -15.57 -4.62 5.80
C LEU A 207 -16.67 -3.88 5.04
N GLY A 208 -17.32 -2.90 5.68
CA GLY A 208 -18.48 -2.20 5.11
C GLY A 208 -18.13 -1.36 3.88
N GLY A 209 -16.88 -0.88 3.82
CA GLY A 209 -16.35 -0.13 2.69
C GLY A 209 -15.58 -0.96 1.68
N ALA A 210 -15.51 -2.29 1.84
CA ALA A 210 -14.72 -3.17 0.98
C ALA A 210 -15.21 -3.15 -0.46
N LEU A 211 -14.27 -3.03 -1.40
CA LEU A 211 -14.55 -3.11 -2.82
C LEU A 211 -14.84 -4.54 -3.25
N TYR A 212 -15.74 -4.71 -4.21
CA TYR A 212 -15.75 -5.93 -5.02
C TYR A 212 -14.43 -5.97 -5.82
N TRP A 213 -13.74 -7.11 -5.76
CA TRP A 213 -12.38 -7.20 -6.32
C TRP A 213 -12.27 -6.82 -7.81
N LYS A 214 -13.32 -7.03 -8.63
CA LYS A 214 -13.31 -6.62 -10.04
C LYS A 214 -13.38 -5.10 -10.24
N ASP A 215 -14.01 -4.39 -9.32
CA ASP A 215 -14.17 -2.94 -9.42
C ASP A 215 -12.83 -2.22 -9.31
N LEU A 216 -11.84 -2.82 -8.64
CA LEU A 216 -10.48 -2.28 -8.61
C LEU A 216 -9.89 -2.16 -10.01
N ALA A 217 -10.04 -3.19 -10.86
CA ALA A 217 -9.52 -3.17 -12.23
C ALA A 217 -10.21 -2.10 -13.08
N ILE A 218 -11.53 -1.92 -12.90
CA ILE A 218 -12.31 -0.89 -13.59
C ILE A 218 -11.85 0.51 -13.18
N LEU A 219 -11.69 0.74 -11.87
CA LEU A 219 -11.21 2.02 -11.33
C LEU A 219 -9.78 2.33 -11.78
N ALA A 220 -8.88 1.35 -11.70
CA ALA A 220 -7.49 1.48 -12.12
C ALA A 220 -7.40 1.89 -13.60
N GLN A 221 -8.12 1.18 -14.47
CA GLN A 221 -8.17 1.49 -15.90
C GLN A 221 -8.76 2.87 -16.18
N LYS A 222 -9.86 3.24 -15.51
CA LYS A 222 -10.50 4.56 -15.68
C LYS A 222 -9.56 5.71 -15.33
N ILE A 223 -8.67 5.52 -14.37
CA ILE A 223 -7.72 6.54 -13.91
C ILE A 223 -6.45 6.56 -14.75
N GLY A 224 -6.03 5.41 -15.29
CA GLY A 224 -4.87 5.26 -16.15
C GLY A 224 -3.73 4.43 -15.55
N PHE A 225 -3.96 3.72 -14.44
CA PHE A 225 -3.03 2.71 -13.96
C PHE A 225 -2.97 1.50 -14.91
N CYS A 226 -1.87 0.76 -14.87
CA CYS A 226 -1.80 -0.58 -15.45
C CYS A 226 -2.82 -1.52 -14.78
N PHE A 227 -3.01 -2.71 -15.36
CA PHE A 227 -3.88 -3.70 -14.74
C PHE A 227 -3.38 -4.04 -13.31
N PRO A 228 -4.26 -4.08 -12.28
CA PRO A 228 -3.85 -4.41 -10.92
C PRO A 228 -3.21 -5.79 -10.81
N ARG A 229 -2.03 -5.88 -10.21
CA ARG A 229 -1.32 -7.15 -10.01
C ARG A 229 -1.47 -7.62 -8.58
N LEU A 230 -2.05 -8.81 -8.41
CA LEU A 230 -2.19 -9.44 -7.11
C LEU A 230 -0.82 -9.93 -6.62
N VAL A 231 -0.38 -9.49 -5.45
CA VAL A 231 0.87 -9.95 -4.83
C VAL A 231 0.59 -11.09 -3.88
N THR A 232 -0.31 -10.88 -2.93
CA THR A 232 -0.73 -11.87 -1.93
C THR A 232 -2.19 -11.71 -1.60
N ALA A 233 -2.88 -12.80 -1.25
CA ALA A 233 -4.22 -12.76 -0.69
C ALA A 233 -4.39 -13.81 0.42
N ASN A 234 -5.06 -13.42 1.51
CA ASN A 234 -5.43 -14.29 2.62
C ASN A 234 -6.94 -14.21 2.86
N LEU A 235 -7.57 -15.35 3.15
CA LEU A 235 -8.98 -15.38 3.54
C LEU A 235 -9.18 -14.75 4.91
N ILE A 236 -10.20 -13.89 5.02
CA ILE A 236 -10.63 -13.30 6.28
C ILE A 236 -11.75 -14.17 6.85
N ILE A 237 -11.56 -14.61 8.09
CA ILE A 237 -12.54 -15.39 8.85
C ILE A 237 -13.16 -14.47 9.90
N VAL A 238 -14.44 -14.14 9.71
CA VAL A 238 -15.21 -13.35 10.67
C VAL A 238 -15.70 -14.28 11.79
N LYS A 239 -15.09 -14.18 12.98
CA LYS A 239 -15.34 -15.09 14.11
C LYS A 239 -16.74 -14.96 14.72
N SER A 240 -17.34 -13.77 14.63
CA SER A 240 -18.71 -13.49 15.07
C SER A 240 -19.44 -12.75 13.96
N PRO A 241 -19.89 -13.43 12.89
CA PRO A 241 -20.61 -12.75 11.83
C PRO A 241 -21.87 -12.16 12.45
N GLU A 242 -22.03 -10.84 12.40
CA GLU A 242 -23.33 -10.23 12.65
C GLU A 242 -24.35 -10.88 11.70
N ARG A 243 -25.62 -10.94 12.09
CA ARG A 243 -26.67 -11.61 11.30
C ARG A 243 -26.65 -11.23 9.80
N TYR A 244 -26.23 -10.00 9.49
CA TYR A 244 -26.10 -9.46 8.14
C TYR A 244 -25.03 -10.15 7.28
N LEU A 245 -23.88 -10.53 7.87
CA LEU A 245 -22.81 -11.23 7.16
C LEU A 245 -23.15 -12.70 6.89
N MET A 246 -24.02 -13.31 7.69
CA MET A 246 -24.52 -14.67 7.44
C MET A 246 -25.58 -14.73 6.33
N ALA A 247 -26.27 -13.61 6.09
CA ALA A 247 -27.32 -13.53 5.07
C ALA A 247 -26.76 -13.37 3.65
N CYS A 248 -25.54 -12.86 3.50
CA CYS A 248 -24.82 -12.81 2.23
C CYS A 248 -23.76 -13.92 2.19
N ASP A 249 -23.71 -14.74 1.13
CA ASP A 249 -22.60 -15.67 0.87
C ASP A 249 -21.34 -14.90 0.37
N CYS A 250 -21.02 -13.81 1.06
CA CYS A 250 -19.93 -12.90 0.75
C CYS A 250 -18.68 -13.34 1.49
N ARG A 251 -17.62 -13.61 0.73
CA ARG A 251 -16.29 -13.93 1.28
C ARG A 251 -15.41 -12.69 1.20
N PHE A 252 -14.58 -12.53 2.21
CA PHE A 252 -13.62 -11.43 2.28
C PHE A 252 -12.20 -11.96 2.21
N VAL A 253 -11.34 -11.22 1.51
CA VAL A 253 -9.90 -11.46 1.46
C VAL A 253 -9.17 -10.20 1.85
N SER A 254 -8.07 -10.34 2.58
CA SER A 254 -7.05 -9.29 2.68
C SER A 254 -6.08 -9.52 1.54
N ALA A 255 -5.99 -8.57 0.60
CA ALA A 255 -5.18 -8.71 -0.59
C ALA A 255 -4.25 -7.51 -0.78
N THR A 256 -3.00 -7.82 -1.12
CA THR A 256 -1.99 -6.85 -1.49
C THR A 256 -1.91 -6.78 -3.01
N PHE A 257 -2.05 -5.57 -3.54
CA PHE A 257 -1.96 -5.29 -4.97
C PHE A 257 -0.84 -4.30 -5.25
N ARG A 258 -0.29 -4.39 -6.46
CA ARG A 258 0.60 -3.39 -7.04
C ARG A 258 0.06 -2.85 -8.36
N LEU A 259 0.01 -1.53 -8.48
CA LEU A 259 -0.48 -0.79 -9.65
C LEU A 259 0.60 0.22 -10.07
N PHE A 260 1.04 0.18 -11.32
CA PHE A 260 2.07 1.07 -11.84
C PHE A 260 1.46 2.19 -12.70
N LYS A 261 2.00 3.40 -12.57
CA LYS A 261 1.77 4.52 -13.48
C LYS A 261 2.78 4.46 -14.62
N LEU A 262 2.40 3.84 -15.73
CA LEU A 262 3.30 3.70 -16.88
C LEU A 262 3.21 4.89 -17.84
N PRO A 263 4.28 5.20 -18.59
CA PRO A 263 4.19 6.09 -19.73
C PRO A 263 3.25 5.50 -20.80
N LYS A 264 2.59 6.36 -21.59
CA LYS A 264 1.63 5.94 -22.64
C LYS A 264 2.26 5.10 -23.76
N THR A 265 3.59 5.13 -23.89
CA THR A 265 4.35 4.38 -24.88
C THR A 265 5.12 3.27 -24.18
N GLY A 266 4.81 2.01 -24.52
CA GLY A 266 5.47 0.81 -23.99
C GLY A 266 5.99 -0.11 -25.10
N PRO A 267 6.62 -1.25 -24.73
CA PRO A 267 7.01 -2.28 -25.68
C PRO A 267 5.77 -2.77 -26.45
N ALA A 268 5.87 -2.84 -27.79
CA ALA A 268 4.79 -3.31 -28.65
C ALA A 268 4.80 -4.84 -28.84
N LYS A 269 5.74 -5.54 -28.19
CA LYS A 269 5.96 -6.98 -28.32
C LYS A 269 6.39 -7.56 -26.97
N ARG A 270 6.05 -8.83 -26.77
CA ARG A 270 6.62 -9.69 -25.73
C ARG A 270 8.14 -9.59 -25.68
N CYS A 271 8.67 -9.73 -24.48
CA CYS A 271 10.10 -9.65 -24.21
C CYS A 271 10.56 -10.86 -23.41
N GLN A 272 11.86 -11.14 -23.47
CA GLN A 272 12.54 -11.98 -22.51
C GLN A 272 13.21 -11.08 -21.47
N VAL A 273 13.16 -11.50 -20.21
CA VAL A 273 13.82 -10.81 -19.11
C VAL A 273 14.74 -11.74 -18.35
N ILE A 274 15.82 -11.18 -17.82
CA ILE A 274 16.72 -11.84 -16.89
C ILE A 274 16.78 -10.97 -15.65
N TYR A 275 16.48 -11.56 -14.50
CA TYR A 275 16.70 -10.92 -13.21
C TYR A 275 18.16 -11.07 -12.82
N ASN A 276 18.83 -9.95 -12.54
CA ASN A 276 20.26 -9.90 -12.25
C ASN A 276 20.55 -9.93 -10.74
N GLY A 277 19.53 -10.12 -9.89
CA GLY A 277 19.68 -9.97 -8.45
C GLY A 277 19.90 -8.51 -8.04
N GLY A 278 20.60 -8.32 -6.92
CA GLY A 278 21.03 -6.99 -6.46
C GLY A 278 19.97 -6.16 -5.73
N ILE A 279 18.77 -6.69 -5.52
CA ILE A 279 17.79 -6.10 -4.61
C ILE A 279 18.02 -6.69 -3.21
N THR A 280 18.24 -5.83 -2.22
CA THR A 280 18.51 -6.23 -0.83
C THR A 280 17.42 -7.15 -0.28
N GLY A 281 17.81 -8.34 0.16
CA GLY A 281 16.92 -9.39 0.68
C GLY A 281 16.15 -10.19 -0.38
N TYR A 282 16.39 -9.91 -1.66
CA TYR A 282 15.77 -10.58 -2.81
C TYR A 282 16.84 -10.96 -3.84
N GLU A 283 18.09 -11.15 -3.44
CA GLU A 283 19.23 -11.29 -4.35
C GLU A 283 19.08 -12.49 -5.30
N LYS A 284 18.57 -13.61 -4.78
CA LYS A 284 18.43 -14.86 -5.54
C LYS A 284 17.08 -15.03 -6.23
N GLU A 285 16.03 -14.48 -5.65
CA GLU A 285 14.66 -14.68 -6.11
C GLU A 285 13.80 -13.46 -5.75
N LEU A 286 13.05 -12.97 -6.73
CA LEU A 286 12.06 -11.92 -6.58
C LEU A 286 10.67 -12.47 -6.93
N VAL A 287 9.83 -12.65 -5.93
CA VAL A 287 8.41 -13.02 -6.11
C VAL A 287 7.61 -11.74 -6.37
N PHE A 288 7.65 -11.28 -7.62
CA PHE A 288 7.11 -9.97 -8.04
C PHE A 288 5.60 -9.85 -7.88
N ASP A 289 4.83 -10.88 -8.25
CA ASP A 289 3.39 -10.95 -8.03
C ASP A 289 2.93 -12.42 -8.03
N ALA A 290 1.62 -12.67 -8.09
CA ALA A 290 1.05 -14.01 -8.10
C ALA A 290 1.36 -14.81 -9.39
N ASN A 291 1.74 -14.14 -10.48
CA ASN A 291 2.04 -14.75 -11.77
C ASN A 291 3.55 -14.87 -12.03
N PHE A 292 4.35 -13.95 -11.51
CA PHE A 292 5.78 -13.88 -11.81
C PHE A 292 6.65 -14.04 -10.58
N THR A 293 7.52 -15.04 -10.63
CA THR A 293 8.69 -15.21 -9.77
C THR A 293 9.92 -15.24 -10.64
N PHE A 294 10.87 -14.35 -10.39
CA PHE A 294 12.12 -14.26 -11.15
C PHE A 294 13.28 -14.76 -10.30
N LYS A 295 13.98 -15.77 -10.77
CA LYS A 295 15.22 -16.24 -10.16
C LYS A 295 16.41 -15.62 -10.86
N GLU A 296 17.46 -15.36 -10.11
CA GLU A 296 18.69 -14.78 -10.63
C GLU A 296 19.25 -15.63 -11.78
N GLY A 297 19.47 -15.00 -12.94
CA GLY A 297 20.03 -15.63 -14.14
C GLY A 297 19.04 -16.40 -15.02
N ASP A 298 17.82 -16.66 -14.56
CA ASP A 298 16.80 -17.36 -15.36
C ASP A 298 16.25 -16.43 -16.46
N ILE A 299 16.07 -16.98 -17.67
CA ILE A 299 15.39 -16.31 -18.78
C ILE A 299 13.89 -16.56 -18.65
N VAL A 300 13.12 -15.49 -18.49
CA VAL A 300 11.65 -15.55 -18.35
C VAL A 300 11.00 -14.76 -19.47
N GLU A 301 10.03 -15.38 -20.18
CA GLU A 301 9.19 -14.66 -21.14
C GLU A 301 8.12 -13.86 -20.39
N VAL A 302 7.94 -12.61 -20.78
CA VAL A 302 6.95 -11.72 -20.19
C VAL A 302 6.15 -10.98 -21.26
N ASP A 303 4.92 -10.61 -20.91
CA ASP A 303 4.07 -9.78 -21.76
C ASP A 303 4.57 -8.33 -21.87
N GLU A 304 3.94 -7.59 -22.77
CA GLU A 304 4.24 -6.19 -23.09
C GLU A 304 4.15 -5.28 -21.86
N GLU A 305 3.12 -5.49 -21.02
CA GLU A 305 2.87 -4.66 -19.83
C GLU A 305 3.94 -4.94 -18.75
N THR A 306 4.27 -6.20 -18.49
CA THR A 306 5.36 -6.58 -17.58
C THR A 306 6.69 -6.01 -18.05
N ALA A 307 6.99 -6.15 -19.35
CA ALA A 307 8.21 -5.59 -19.92
C ALA A 307 8.25 -4.06 -19.77
N ALA A 308 7.11 -3.38 -19.95
CA ALA A 308 7.00 -1.94 -19.73
C ALA A 308 7.27 -1.58 -18.26
N ILE A 309 6.70 -2.31 -17.31
CA ILE A 309 6.92 -2.10 -15.88
C ILE A 309 8.40 -2.25 -15.53
N LEU A 310 9.02 -3.35 -15.93
CA LEU A 310 10.42 -3.63 -15.60
C LEU A 310 11.38 -2.62 -16.24
N LYS A 311 11.07 -2.10 -17.44
CA LYS A 311 11.90 -1.07 -18.11
C LYS A 311 11.72 0.34 -17.56
N ASN A 312 10.53 0.71 -17.11
CA ASN A 312 10.20 2.10 -16.81
C ASN A 312 10.08 2.39 -15.31
N SER A 313 10.15 1.39 -14.45
CA SER A 313 10.10 1.56 -13.00
C SER A 313 11.49 1.47 -12.37
N ARG A 314 11.56 1.64 -11.05
CA ARG A 314 12.79 1.46 -10.25
C ARG A 314 13.45 0.08 -10.40
N PHE A 315 12.72 -0.92 -10.91
CA PHE A 315 13.24 -2.26 -11.15
C PHE A 315 14.19 -2.35 -12.35
N VAL A 316 14.27 -1.32 -13.20
CA VAL A 316 15.11 -1.31 -14.41
C VAL A 316 16.56 -1.68 -14.16
N ILE A 317 17.10 -1.35 -12.99
CA ILE A 317 18.50 -1.65 -12.66
C ILE A 317 18.75 -3.14 -12.38
N ALA A 318 17.70 -3.90 -12.05
CA ALA A 318 17.79 -5.29 -11.64
C ALA A 318 17.39 -6.26 -12.75
N PHE A 319 17.00 -5.75 -13.92
CA PHE A 319 16.52 -6.57 -15.03
C PHE A 319 17.23 -6.22 -16.34
N MET A 320 17.67 -7.24 -17.06
CA MET A 320 17.95 -7.13 -18.48
C MET A 320 16.69 -7.49 -19.26
N VAL A 321 16.30 -6.67 -20.24
CA VAL A 321 15.10 -6.90 -21.04
C VAL A 321 15.41 -6.84 -22.52
N SER A 322 15.18 -7.94 -23.22
CA SER A 322 15.42 -8.10 -24.66
C SER A 322 14.11 -8.38 -25.40
N PRO A 323 13.92 -7.89 -26.64
CA PRO A 323 12.80 -8.29 -27.47
C PRO A 323 12.77 -9.81 -27.63
N PHE A 324 11.57 -10.41 -27.67
CA PHE A 324 11.44 -11.83 -27.99
C PHE A 324 11.68 -12.01 -29.50
N ASP A 325 12.87 -12.48 -29.87
CA ASP A 325 13.17 -12.86 -31.24
C ASP A 325 12.75 -14.32 -31.46
N ILE A 326 11.71 -14.53 -32.26
CA ILE A 326 11.41 -15.86 -32.78
C ILE A 326 12.54 -16.18 -33.76
N MET A 327 13.47 -17.04 -33.37
CA MET A 327 14.26 -17.78 -34.36
C MET A 327 13.26 -18.59 -35.20
N LEU A 328 12.97 -18.10 -36.41
CA LEU A 328 12.20 -18.79 -37.44
C LEU A 328 12.96 -20.01 -37.96
#